data_AF-A0A1I2AW52-F1
#
_entry.id   AF-A0A1I2AW52-F1
#
_cell.length_a   1.000
_cell.length_b   1.000
_cell.length_c   1.000
_cell.angle_alpha   90.00
_cell.angle_beta   90.00
_cell.angle_gamma   90.00
#
_symmetry.space_group_name_H-M   'P 1'
#
loop_
_entity.id
_entity.type
_entity.pdbx_description
1 polymer ?
#
loop_
_entity_poly.entity_id
_entity_poly.type
_entity_poly.pdbx_seq_one_letter_code
_entity_poly.pdbx_strand_id
1 'polypeptide(L)'
;IPNFCYLFKLYNSTTYLRYKKLYILTSTIGYASIKIDFSGNGKEVSAQVIHLPKLMQITELKNLFERQGYATDFKVNDYIIAPEIFNNIYKGALGEVIGKYIFEKYVLPNTKLQELPNEIFERFDFELDKGVFIDFKFWNEENSQEQQTQIEKIFGLKVPDIQQKGFEFSKVFIINILADSRFPIRTSQNGQLIEVPYLIDSSSFAIAENVIFELRNLLSTK
;
A
#
# COMPACT_ATOMS: atom_id res chain seq x y z
N ILE A 1 13.35 -1.96 -3.87
CA ILE A 1 12.89 -3.37 -3.76
C ILE A 1 12.88 -4.11 -5.13
N PRO A 2 13.79 -3.86 -6.10
CA PRO A 2 13.72 -4.66 -7.33
C PRO A 2 14.23 -6.08 -7.04
N ASN A 3 13.47 -7.09 -7.46
CA ASN A 3 13.75 -8.52 -7.39
C ASN A 3 13.78 -9.25 -6.02
N PHE A 4 13.59 -8.58 -4.89
CA PHE A 4 13.60 -9.23 -3.57
C PHE A 4 12.20 -9.67 -3.11
N CYS A 5 11.65 -10.74 -3.70
CA CYS A 5 10.47 -11.42 -3.18
C CYS A 5 10.66 -12.93 -3.23
N TYR A 6 10.97 -13.49 -2.06
CA TYR A 6 11.52 -14.84 -2.01
C TYR A 6 10.78 -15.76 -1.04
N LEU A 7 10.56 -16.99 -1.51
CA LEU A 7 10.08 -18.13 -0.73
C LEU A 7 11.26 -19.04 -0.38
N PHE A 8 11.16 -19.75 0.74
CA PHE A 8 12.21 -20.63 1.25
C PHE A 8 12.50 -21.82 0.31
N LYS A 9 13.78 -22.15 0.10
CA LYS A 9 14.24 -23.37 -0.60
C LYS A 9 14.59 -24.48 0.41
N LEU A 10 13.66 -25.41 0.70
CA LEU A 10 13.98 -26.61 1.50
C LEU A 10 14.62 -27.67 0.60
N TYR A 11 15.90 -27.99 0.84
CA TYR A 11 16.53 -29.16 0.22
C TYR A 11 16.04 -30.43 0.93
N ASN A 12 15.35 -31.29 0.17
CA ASN A 12 14.93 -32.66 0.51
C ASN A 12 13.84 -32.82 1.58
N SER A 13 12.59 -32.96 1.12
CA SER A 13 11.82 -34.18 1.36
C SER A 13 10.56 -34.20 0.49
N THR A 14 10.34 -35.33 -0.17
CA THR A 14 9.30 -35.61 -1.18
C THR A 14 7.86 -35.49 -0.64
N THR A 15 7.69 -35.17 0.64
CA THR A 15 6.40 -35.13 1.35
C THR A 15 5.76 -33.73 1.37
N TYR A 16 6.51 -32.67 1.08
CA TYR A 16 6.03 -31.28 1.22
C TYR A 16 5.52 -30.61 -0.07
N LEU A 17 5.60 -31.30 -1.22
CA LEU A 17 5.06 -30.81 -2.50
C LEU A 17 3.54 -30.53 -2.48
N ARG A 18 2.83 -30.91 -1.41
CA ARG A 18 1.39 -30.70 -1.24
C ARG A 18 0.99 -29.57 -0.27
N TYR A 19 1.92 -28.99 0.50
CA TYR A 19 1.59 -27.97 1.49
C TYR A 19 2.09 -26.57 1.09
N LYS A 20 1.19 -25.60 1.32
CA LYS A 20 1.13 -24.26 0.72
C LYS A 20 2.39 -23.42 0.91
N LYS A 21 2.58 -22.49 -0.04
CA LYS A 21 3.51 -21.34 -0.05
C LYS A 21 3.28 -20.41 1.16
N LEU A 22 3.62 -20.84 2.38
CA LEU A 22 3.31 -20.13 3.63
C LEU A 22 4.53 -20.12 4.56
N TYR A 23 4.82 -18.97 5.17
CA TYR A 23 5.60 -18.90 6.40
C TYR A 23 5.11 -17.75 7.28
N ILE A 24 5.24 -17.93 8.59
CA ILE A 24 4.82 -16.99 9.62
C ILE A 24 6.00 -16.72 10.54
N LEU A 25 6.28 -15.44 10.86
CA LEU A 25 7.27 -15.11 11.88
C LEU A 25 6.67 -14.39 13.08
N THR A 26 7.07 -14.82 14.27
CA THR A 26 6.90 -14.08 15.52
C THR A 26 8.26 -13.59 16.00
N SER A 27 8.38 -12.28 16.27
CA SER A 27 9.56 -11.69 16.89
C SER A 27 9.20 -11.05 18.22
N THR A 28 9.90 -11.41 19.29
CA THR A 28 9.92 -10.63 20.53
C THR A 28 11.15 -9.72 20.51
N ILE A 29 10.92 -8.43 20.28
CA ILE A 29 11.84 -7.30 20.46
C ILE A 29 13.18 -7.41 19.69
N GLY A 30 13.38 -6.55 18.69
CA GLY A 30 14.71 -6.25 18.14
C GLY A 30 15.42 -7.37 17.39
N TYR A 31 14.69 -8.19 16.62
CA TYR A 31 15.25 -9.29 15.79
C TYR A 31 15.95 -10.43 16.55
N ALA A 32 15.91 -10.44 17.89
CA ALA A 32 16.66 -11.39 18.72
C ALA A 32 16.12 -12.84 18.67
N SER A 33 14.86 -13.04 18.27
CA SER A 33 14.30 -14.38 18.06
C SER A 33 13.34 -14.38 16.85
N ILE A 34 13.61 -15.27 15.92
CA ILE A 34 12.82 -15.52 14.70
C ILE A 34 12.27 -16.94 14.84
N LYS A 35 10.97 -17.08 15.13
CA LYS A 35 10.29 -18.39 15.04
C LYS A 35 9.54 -18.47 13.73
N ILE A 36 9.95 -19.39 12.85
CA ILE A 36 9.26 -19.69 11.59
C ILE A 36 8.25 -20.80 11.87
N ASP A 37 6.96 -20.48 11.75
CA ASP A 37 5.88 -21.45 11.87
C ASP A 37 5.26 -21.76 10.50
N PHE A 38 5.04 -23.04 10.23
CA PHE A 38 4.38 -23.57 9.03
C PHE A 38 3.00 -24.20 9.37
N SER A 39 2.60 -24.18 10.65
CA SER A 39 1.35 -24.78 11.16
C SER A 39 0.13 -23.85 11.05
N GLY A 40 0.34 -22.57 10.71
CA GLY A 40 -0.75 -21.64 10.34
C GLY A 40 -1.12 -20.58 11.39
N ASN A 41 -0.35 -20.42 12.48
CA ASN A 41 -0.67 -19.43 13.53
C ASN A 41 0.27 -18.20 13.49
N GLY A 42 -0.21 -17.07 12.92
CA GLY A 42 0.45 -15.74 12.93
C GLY A 42 0.41 -14.97 11.59
N LYS A 43 1.25 -13.93 11.41
CA LYS A 43 1.24 -13.05 10.22
C LYS A 43 1.80 -13.75 8.97
N GLU A 44 0.95 -13.98 7.98
CA GLU A 44 1.31 -14.57 6.68
C GLU A 44 2.15 -13.62 5.81
N VAL A 45 3.22 -14.15 5.21
CA VAL A 45 3.97 -13.50 4.13
C VAL A 45 3.85 -14.36 2.87
N SER A 46 3.07 -13.87 1.91
CA SER A 46 2.84 -14.57 0.64
C SER A 46 2.45 -13.60 -0.47
N ALA A 47 2.56 -14.03 -1.72
CA ALA A 47 1.99 -13.27 -2.84
C ALA A 47 0.44 -13.25 -2.76
N GLN A 48 -0.16 -14.24 -2.11
CA GLN A 48 -1.60 -14.42 -2.01
C GLN A 48 -2.25 -13.41 -1.07
N VAL A 49 -1.64 -13.14 0.09
CA VAL A 49 -2.19 -12.21 1.10
C VAL A 49 -2.22 -10.74 0.65
N ILE A 50 -1.48 -10.42 -0.42
CA ILE A 50 -1.47 -9.11 -1.10
C ILE A 50 -2.10 -9.17 -2.49
N HIS A 51 -2.71 -10.30 -2.85
CA HIS A 51 -3.35 -10.53 -4.14
C HIS A 51 -2.46 -10.24 -5.37
N LEU A 52 -1.13 -10.34 -5.23
CA LEU A 52 -0.18 -10.03 -6.30
C LEU A 52 -0.47 -10.83 -7.59
N PRO A 53 -0.76 -12.15 -7.55
CA PRO A 53 -1.09 -12.90 -8.77
C PRO A 53 -2.31 -12.36 -9.51
N LYS A 54 -3.28 -11.79 -8.78
CA LYS A 54 -4.48 -11.18 -9.36
C LYS A 54 -4.19 -9.78 -9.89
N LEU A 55 -3.44 -8.97 -9.15
CA LEU A 55 -2.97 -7.65 -9.62
C LEU A 55 -2.16 -7.77 -10.91
N MET A 56 -1.33 -8.80 -11.04
CA MET A 56 -0.54 -9.05 -12.25
C MET A 56 -1.35 -9.61 -13.44
N GLN A 57 -2.65 -9.89 -13.26
CA GLN A 57 -3.59 -10.13 -14.38
C GLN A 57 -4.03 -8.81 -15.03
N ILE A 58 -3.89 -7.68 -14.33
CA ILE A 58 -4.10 -6.36 -14.90
C ILE A 58 -2.87 -6.03 -15.76
N THR A 59 -2.99 -6.20 -17.08
CA THR A 59 -1.90 -6.05 -18.07
C THR A 59 -1.08 -4.79 -17.86
N GLU A 60 -1.75 -3.69 -17.55
CA GLU A 60 -1.12 -2.38 -17.40
C GLU A 60 -0.26 -2.27 -16.14
N LEU A 61 -0.69 -2.89 -15.03
CA LEU A 61 0.12 -2.98 -13.80
C LEU A 61 1.28 -3.96 -13.96
N LYS A 62 1.06 -5.08 -14.64
CA LYS A 62 2.14 -6.02 -14.95
C LYS A 62 3.25 -5.34 -15.76
N ASN A 63 2.87 -4.63 -16.82
CA ASN A 63 3.82 -3.88 -17.65
C ASN A 63 4.56 -2.79 -16.85
N LEU A 64 3.87 -2.11 -15.93
CA LEU A 64 4.50 -1.16 -15.00
C LEU A 64 5.58 -1.84 -14.17
N PHE A 65 5.26 -2.97 -13.55
CA PHE A 65 6.14 -3.69 -12.65
C PHE A 65 7.39 -4.20 -13.40
N GLU A 66 7.19 -4.81 -14.57
CA GLU A 66 8.29 -5.30 -15.39
C GLU A 66 9.23 -4.17 -15.84
N ARG A 67 8.68 -3.03 -16.29
CA ARG A 67 9.49 -1.86 -16.71
C ARG A 67 10.29 -1.25 -15.57
N GLN A 68 9.74 -1.25 -14.35
CA GLN A 68 10.39 -0.67 -13.17
C GLN A 68 11.21 -1.71 -12.37
N GLY A 69 11.26 -2.97 -12.80
CA GLY A 69 12.01 -4.03 -12.16
C GLY A 69 11.39 -4.56 -10.85
N TYR A 70 10.10 -4.34 -10.62
CA TYR A 70 9.38 -4.91 -9.48
C TYR A 70 9.05 -6.39 -9.71
N ALA A 71 8.98 -7.14 -8.61
CA ALA A 71 8.62 -8.55 -8.66
C ALA A 71 7.14 -8.74 -9.02
N THR A 72 6.87 -9.56 -10.03
CA THR A 72 5.51 -9.96 -10.44
C THR A 72 5.06 -11.28 -9.82
N ASP A 73 5.96 -12.00 -9.14
CA ASP A 73 5.69 -13.21 -8.36
C ASP A 73 6.79 -13.40 -7.31
N PHE A 74 6.50 -14.23 -6.30
CA PHE A 74 7.44 -14.59 -5.25
C PHE A 74 8.18 -15.87 -5.68
N LYS A 75 9.49 -15.75 -5.94
CA LYS A 75 10.32 -16.86 -6.44
C LYS A 75 10.99 -17.61 -5.31
N VAL A 76 11.30 -18.89 -5.49
CA VAL A 76 12.12 -19.63 -4.51
C VAL A 76 13.54 -19.08 -4.51
N ASN A 77 14.12 -18.81 -3.34
CA ASN A 77 15.49 -18.32 -3.17
C ASN A 77 16.09 -18.75 -1.82
N ASP A 78 17.37 -18.45 -1.62
CA ASP A 78 18.13 -18.75 -0.40
C ASP A 78 17.77 -17.80 0.76
N TYR A 79 17.11 -16.68 0.46
CA TYR A 79 16.68 -15.67 1.44
C TYR A 79 15.16 -15.55 1.48
N ILE A 80 14.61 -15.02 2.58
CA ILE A 80 13.17 -14.75 2.76
C ILE A 80 12.94 -13.32 3.25
N ILE A 81 11.76 -12.75 3.00
CA ILE A 81 11.38 -11.43 3.52
C ILE A 81 10.93 -11.57 4.98
N ALA A 82 11.46 -10.80 5.93
CA ALA A 82 10.90 -10.75 7.28
C ALA A 82 9.49 -10.11 7.27
N PRO A 83 8.49 -10.52 8.09
CA PRO A 83 7.13 -10.05 7.93
C PRO A 83 6.98 -8.56 8.24
N GLU A 84 7.86 -8.01 9.08
CA GLU A 84 7.90 -6.57 9.31
C GLU A 84 8.39 -5.82 8.06
N ILE A 85 9.37 -6.36 7.32
CA ILE A 85 9.76 -5.80 6.02
C ILE A 85 8.64 -5.99 5.00
N PHE A 86 7.98 -7.15 4.99
CA PHE A 86 6.86 -7.40 4.09
C PHE A 86 5.69 -6.43 4.35
N ASN A 87 5.29 -6.25 5.61
CA ASN A 87 4.15 -5.42 5.97
C ASN A 87 4.46 -3.92 5.87
N ASN A 88 5.64 -3.48 6.31
CA ASN A 88 5.92 -2.05 6.45
C ASN A 88 6.66 -1.47 5.24
N ILE A 89 7.45 -2.27 4.52
CA ILE A 89 8.26 -1.80 3.39
C ILE A 89 7.68 -2.29 2.06
N TYR A 90 7.46 -3.60 1.93
CA TYR A 90 7.00 -4.17 0.66
C TYR A 90 5.57 -3.74 0.31
N LYS A 91 4.62 -3.91 1.24
CA LYS A 91 3.23 -3.46 1.01
C LYS A 91 3.11 -1.95 0.82
N GLY A 92 3.91 -1.17 1.56
CA GLY A 92 3.96 0.30 1.40
C GLY A 92 4.36 0.68 -0.02
N ALA A 93 5.52 0.23 -0.48
CA ALA A 93 6.00 0.47 -1.84
C ALA A 93 5.05 -0.08 -2.92
N LEU A 94 4.39 -1.22 -2.67
CA LEU A 94 3.37 -1.76 -3.58
C LEU A 94 2.19 -0.80 -3.72
N GLY A 95 1.70 -0.28 -2.59
CA GLY A 95 0.64 0.71 -2.52
C GLY A 95 1.01 2.00 -3.27
N GLU A 96 2.20 2.53 -3.01
CA GLU A 96 2.71 3.75 -3.66
C GLU A 96 2.84 3.59 -5.19
N VAL A 97 3.43 2.50 -5.66
CA VAL A 97 3.66 2.26 -7.10
C VAL A 97 2.36 2.10 -7.86
N ILE A 98 1.44 1.28 -7.34
CA ILE A 98 0.13 1.06 -7.97
C ILE A 98 -0.72 2.32 -7.89
N GLY A 99 -0.76 2.93 -6.70
CA GLY A 99 -1.53 4.14 -6.42
C GLY A 99 -1.12 5.29 -7.31
N LYS A 100 0.18 5.62 -7.35
CA LYS A 100 0.73 6.67 -8.22
C LYS A 100 0.38 6.42 -9.68
N TYR A 101 0.57 5.18 -10.17
CA TYR A 101 0.24 4.85 -11.56
C TYR A 101 -1.23 5.05 -11.88
N ILE A 102 -2.15 4.55 -11.04
CA ILE A 102 -3.58 4.71 -11.28
C ILE A 102 -3.98 6.18 -11.15
N PHE A 103 -3.42 6.89 -10.18
CA PHE A 103 -3.72 8.29 -9.94
C PHE A 103 -3.33 9.17 -11.14
N GLU A 104 -2.08 9.07 -11.62
CA GLU A 104 -1.59 9.87 -12.74
C GLU A 104 -2.23 9.46 -14.08
N LYS A 105 -2.63 8.19 -14.23
CA LYS A 105 -3.22 7.69 -15.47
C LYS A 105 -4.72 7.91 -15.56
N TYR A 106 -5.45 7.67 -14.49
CA TYR A 106 -6.92 7.67 -14.50
C TYR A 106 -7.51 8.78 -13.62
N VAL A 107 -6.90 9.20 -12.53
CA VAL A 107 -7.51 10.27 -11.70
C VAL A 107 -7.24 11.63 -12.33
N LEU A 108 -5.99 12.02 -12.48
CA LEU A 108 -5.60 13.29 -13.11
C LEU A 108 -4.63 13.06 -14.28
N PRO A 109 -5.13 12.66 -15.46
CA PRO A 109 -4.32 12.58 -16.66
C PRO A 109 -3.68 13.94 -16.92
N ASN A 110 -2.36 13.96 -17.12
CA ASN A 110 -1.50 15.15 -17.31
C ASN A 110 -0.98 15.83 -16.03
N THR A 111 -1.31 15.33 -14.84
CA THR A 111 -0.68 15.79 -13.60
C THR A 111 0.21 14.70 -13.04
N LYS A 112 1.40 15.09 -12.58
CA LYS A 112 2.32 14.19 -11.88
C LYS A 112 2.32 14.48 -10.39
N LEU A 113 2.33 13.42 -9.60
CA LEU A 113 2.52 13.51 -8.16
C LEU A 113 4.00 13.84 -7.88
N GLN A 114 4.22 14.87 -7.07
CA GLN A 114 5.53 15.37 -6.70
C GLN A 114 6.04 14.66 -5.46
N GLU A 115 7.33 14.30 -5.45
CA GLU A 115 8.00 13.82 -4.26
C GLU A 115 8.07 14.93 -3.22
N LEU A 116 7.94 14.59 -1.94
CA LEU A 116 8.07 15.56 -0.87
C LEU A 116 9.53 16.03 -0.70
N PRO A 117 9.75 17.30 -0.35
CA PRO A 117 11.08 17.78 -0.03
C PRO A 117 11.58 17.17 1.28
N ASN A 118 12.91 17.12 1.45
CA ASN A 118 13.58 16.38 2.52
C ASN A 118 13.09 16.75 3.93
N GLU A 119 12.69 18.01 4.14
CA GLU A 119 12.23 18.55 5.41
C GLU A 119 10.96 17.85 5.90
N ILE A 120 10.06 17.46 5.00
CA ILE A 120 8.80 16.79 5.30
C ILE A 120 8.70 15.41 4.65
N PHE A 121 9.85 14.86 4.24
CA PHE A 121 9.95 13.49 3.74
C PHE A 121 9.36 12.51 4.76
N GLU A 122 8.70 11.45 4.28
CA GLU A 122 7.93 10.46 5.07
C GLU A 122 6.66 10.97 5.78
N ARG A 123 6.31 12.26 5.68
CA ARG A 123 5.03 12.74 6.23
C ARG A 123 3.85 12.24 5.41
N PHE A 124 3.95 12.26 4.09
CA PHE A 124 3.04 11.62 3.16
C PHE A 124 3.83 11.06 1.99
N ASP A 125 3.19 10.36 1.06
CA ASP A 125 3.90 9.75 -0.05
C ASP A 125 4.20 10.81 -1.13
N PHE A 126 3.22 11.66 -1.43
CA PHE A 126 3.35 12.68 -2.47
C PHE A 126 2.59 13.98 -2.17
N GLU A 127 2.93 15.02 -2.92
CA GLU A 127 2.16 16.27 -3.03
C GLU A 127 1.61 16.42 -4.45
N LEU A 128 0.35 16.82 -4.57
CA LEU A 128 -0.31 17.05 -5.86
C LEU A 128 -0.18 18.50 -6.32
N ASP A 129 -0.48 19.42 -5.42
CA ASP A 129 -0.44 20.88 -5.56
C ASP A 129 -0.13 21.43 -4.16
N LYS A 130 0.19 22.72 -4.05
CA LYS A 130 0.63 23.34 -2.80
C LYS A 130 -0.34 23.03 -1.64
N GLY A 131 0.10 22.22 -0.69
CA GLY A 131 -0.66 21.81 0.50
C GLY A 131 -1.72 20.72 0.28
N VAL A 132 -1.75 20.06 -0.88
CA VAL A 132 -2.63 18.91 -1.16
C VAL A 132 -1.79 17.63 -1.18
N PHE A 133 -1.90 16.84 -0.12
CA PHE A 133 -1.07 15.66 0.09
C PHE A 133 -1.80 14.37 -0.27
N ILE A 134 -1.05 13.39 -0.76
CA ILE A 134 -1.54 12.04 -1.10
C ILE A 134 -0.71 11.02 -0.32
N ASP A 135 -1.38 10.07 0.32
CA ASP A 135 -0.76 8.98 1.05
C ASP A 135 -1.51 7.68 0.72
N PHE A 136 -0.83 6.79 0.01
CA PHE A 136 -1.35 5.53 -0.48
C PHE A 136 -1.21 4.46 0.59
N LYS A 137 -2.17 3.53 0.56
CA LYS A 137 -2.25 2.42 1.51
C LYS A 137 -2.58 1.13 0.81
N PHE A 138 -2.03 0.05 1.34
CA PHE A 138 -2.33 -1.31 0.90
C PHE A 138 -2.81 -2.11 2.10
N TRP A 139 -3.98 -1.73 2.59
CA TRP A 139 -4.63 -2.33 3.74
C TRP A 139 -5.55 -3.47 3.32
N ASN A 140 -5.65 -4.45 4.21
CA ASN A 140 -6.68 -5.48 4.12
C ASN A 140 -7.87 -5.05 4.99
N GLU A 141 -9.06 -5.59 4.75
CA GLU A 141 -10.29 -5.24 5.47
C GLU A 141 -10.17 -5.42 7.01
N GLU A 142 -9.28 -6.30 7.46
CA GLU A 142 -8.99 -6.55 8.88
C GLU A 142 -8.07 -5.50 9.53
N ASN A 143 -7.38 -4.67 8.75
CA ASN A 143 -6.47 -3.63 9.22
C ASN A 143 -7.20 -2.29 9.42
N SER A 144 -8.38 -2.32 10.05
CA SER A 144 -8.96 -1.11 10.64
C SER A 144 -8.09 -0.71 11.84
N GLN A 145 -6.95 -0.06 11.60
CA GLN A 145 -6.42 0.84 12.62
C GLN A 145 -7.57 1.76 12.99
N GLU A 146 -7.87 1.86 14.29
CA GLU A 146 -8.97 2.67 14.79
C GLU A 146 -8.87 4.04 14.13
N GLN A 147 -9.90 4.43 13.38
CA GLN A 147 -9.94 5.65 12.57
C GLN A 147 -9.42 6.86 13.37
N GLN A 148 -9.71 6.86 14.66
CA GLN A 148 -9.24 7.84 15.63
C GLN A 148 -7.71 7.90 15.75
N THR A 149 -7.01 6.77 15.87
CA THR A 149 -5.54 6.73 15.92
C THR A 149 -4.91 7.27 14.64
N GLN A 150 -5.54 7.02 13.49
CA GLN A 150 -5.06 7.55 12.21
C GLN A 150 -5.23 9.08 12.14
N ILE A 151 -6.40 9.58 12.56
CA ILE A 151 -6.68 11.01 12.65
C ILE A 151 -5.69 11.69 13.60
N GLU A 152 -5.44 11.12 14.77
CA GLU A 152 -4.47 11.64 15.74
C GLU A 152 -3.05 11.67 15.18
N LYS A 153 -2.64 10.65 14.44
CA LYS A 153 -1.33 10.64 13.77
C LYS A 153 -1.23 11.72 12.69
N ILE A 154 -2.27 11.90 11.89
CA ILE A 154 -2.27 12.88 10.81
C ILE A 154 -2.35 14.30 11.38
N PHE A 155 -3.40 14.63 12.13
CA PHE A 155 -3.69 15.99 12.57
C PHE A 155 -3.01 16.37 13.90
N GLY A 156 -2.59 15.39 14.70
CA GLY A 156 -1.83 15.64 15.93
C GLY A 156 -0.32 15.67 15.72
N LEU A 157 0.21 15.05 14.64
CA LEU A 157 1.67 14.94 14.42
C LEU A 157 2.11 15.41 13.02
N LYS A 158 1.59 14.80 11.94
CA LYS A 158 2.08 15.08 10.57
C LYS A 158 1.77 16.52 10.13
N VAL A 159 0.52 16.95 10.26
CA VAL A 159 0.06 18.28 9.83
C VAL A 159 0.74 19.40 10.62
N PRO A 160 0.78 19.36 11.97
CA PRO A 160 1.49 20.38 12.73
C PRO A 160 2.99 20.47 12.37
N ASP A 161 3.66 19.34 12.15
CA ASP A 161 5.07 19.32 11.75
C ASP A 161 5.31 19.94 10.36
N ILE A 162 4.45 19.65 9.39
CA ILE A 162 4.48 20.27 8.05
C ILE A 162 4.34 21.79 8.16
N GLN A 163 3.34 22.25 8.93
CA GLN A 163 3.08 23.68 9.12
C GLN A 163 4.21 24.38 9.89
N GLN A 164 4.77 23.75 10.93
CA GLN A 164 5.91 24.27 11.69
C GLN A 164 7.15 24.46 10.81
N LYS A 165 7.33 23.60 9.80
CA LYS A 165 8.42 23.67 8.82
C LYS A 165 8.15 24.67 7.69
N GLY A 166 7.04 25.40 7.73
CA GLY A 166 6.70 26.46 6.78
C GLY A 166 6.00 25.99 5.51
N PHE A 167 5.51 24.75 5.48
CA PHE A 167 4.75 24.21 4.35
C PHE A 167 3.25 24.43 4.56
N GLU A 168 2.54 24.69 3.46
CA GLU A 168 1.09 24.85 3.50
C GLU A 168 0.40 23.48 3.67
N PHE A 169 -0.76 23.49 4.32
CA PHE A 169 -1.62 22.31 4.41
C PHE A 169 -3.06 22.73 4.13
N SER A 170 -3.64 22.12 3.11
CA SER A 170 -5.04 22.29 2.72
C SER A 170 -5.81 21.02 2.99
N LYS A 171 -5.40 19.90 2.39
CA LYS A 171 -6.07 18.61 2.52
C LYS A 171 -5.11 17.44 2.30
N VAL A 172 -5.49 16.28 2.82
CA VAL A 172 -4.82 15.00 2.58
C VAL A 172 -5.81 13.96 2.09
N PHE A 173 -5.41 13.21 1.08
CA PHE A 173 -6.10 12.01 0.61
C PHE A 173 -5.37 10.77 1.11
N ILE A 174 -6.06 9.95 1.89
CA ILE A 174 -5.61 8.62 2.29
C ILE A 174 -6.26 7.61 1.36
N ILE A 175 -5.49 7.06 0.42
CA ILE A 175 -6.02 6.27 -0.70
C ILE A 175 -5.58 4.82 -0.56
N ASN A 176 -6.50 3.96 -0.16
CA ASN A 176 -6.24 2.53 -0.16
C ASN A 176 -6.37 1.95 -1.59
N ILE A 177 -5.55 0.97 -1.94
CA ILE A 177 -5.51 0.41 -3.30
C ILE A 177 -6.64 -0.59 -3.53
N LEU A 178 -6.94 -1.46 -2.57
CA LEU A 178 -7.81 -2.61 -2.77
C LEU A 178 -8.81 -2.74 -1.61
N ALA A 179 -10.10 -2.75 -1.94
CA ALA A 179 -11.19 -3.07 -1.01
C ALA A 179 -12.45 -3.45 -1.77
N ASP A 180 -13.46 -3.91 -1.03
CA ASP A 180 -14.79 -4.20 -1.54
C ASP A 180 -15.54 -2.92 -1.95
N SER A 181 -16.31 -2.98 -3.04
CA SER A 181 -17.04 -1.85 -3.59
C SER A 181 -18.13 -1.26 -2.68
N ARG A 182 -18.52 -1.96 -1.61
CA ARG A 182 -19.47 -1.47 -0.60
C ARG A 182 -18.94 -0.29 0.22
N PHE A 183 -17.64 -0.08 0.29
CA PHE A 183 -17.06 1.00 1.09
C PHE A 183 -17.12 2.33 0.32
N PRO A 184 -17.73 3.40 0.88
CA PRO A 184 -17.77 4.71 0.24
C PRO A 184 -16.53 5.56 0.57
N ILE A 185 -16.26 6.58 -0.26
CA ILE A 185 -15.31 7.66 0.12
C ILE A 185 -15.85 8.36 1.37
N ARG A 186 -14.95 8.64 2.31
CA ARG A 186 -15.28 9.38 3.53
C ARG A 186 -14.56 10.71 3.55
N THR A 187 -15.26 11.75 3.98
CA THR A 187 -14.67 13.07 4.19
C THR A 187 -14.85 13.43 5.66
N SER A 188 -13.76 13.85 6.31
CA SER A 188 -13.76 14.26 7.71
C SER A 188 -12.81 15.44 7.93
N GLN A 189 -12.68 15.90 9.19
CA GLN A 189 -11.86 17.05 9.57
C GLN A 189 -12.18 18.30 8.73
N ASN A 190 -13.46 18.68 8.68
CA ASN A 190 -13.96 19.83 7.92
C ASN A 190 -13.57 19.82 6.42
N GLY A 191 -13.44 18.64 5.81
CA GLY A 191 -13.05 18.51 4.40
C GLY A 191 -11.55 18.36 4.16
N GLN A 192 -10.73 18.37 5.21
CA GLN A 192 -9.28 18.27 5.11
C GLN A 192 -8.78 16.83 5.02
N LEU A 193 -9.55 15.83 5.47
CA LEU A 193 -9.22 14.42 5.35
C LEU A 193 -10.22 13.72 4.42
N ILE A 194 -9.71 13.17 3.32
CA ILE A 194 -10.49 12.38 2.38
C ILE A 194 -9.93 10.96 2.37
N GLU A 195 -10.73 9.99 2.79
CA GLU A 195 -10.37 8.58 2.81
C GLU A 195 -11.02 7.89 1.61
N VAL A 196 -10.19 7.44 0.67
CA VAL A 196 -10.61 6.70 -0.52
C VAL A 196 -10.40 5.21 -0.25
N PRO A 197 -11.46 4.39 -0.24
CA PRO A 197 -11.38 3.02 0.27
C PRO A 197 -10.68 2.04 -0.69
N TYR A 198 -10.73 2.31 -1.99
CA TYR A 198 -10.10 1.48 -3.01
C TYR A 198 -9.91 2.25 -4.32
N LEU A 199 -8.92 1.85 -5.13
CA LEU A 199 -8.82 2.20 -6.55
C LEU A 199 -9.06 1.00 -7.46
N ILE A 200 -8.95 -0.21 -6.90
CA ILE A 200 -9.21 -1.49 -7.55
C ILE A 200 -10.25 -2.23 -6.70
N ASP A 201 -11.33 -2.69 -7.31
CA ASP A 201 -12.34 -3.48 -6.62
C ASP A 201 -11.79 -4.90 -6.33
N SER A 202 -11.87 -5.33 -5.06
CA SER A 202 -11.28 -6.58 -4.59
C SER A 202 -11.96 -7.85 -5.12
N SER A 203 -13.21 -7.73 -5.61
CA SER A 203 -13.97 -8.86 -6.15
C SER A 203 -13.65 -9.10 -7.62
N SER A 204 -13.60 -8.03 -8.40
CA SER A 204 -13.40 -8.06 -9.86
C SER A 204 -11.95 -7.88 -10.28
N PHE A 205 -11.11 -7.28 -9.43
CA PHE A 205 -9.77 -6.78 -9.79
C PHE A 205 -9.79 -5.81 -10.98
N ALA A 206 -10.89 -5.08 -11.14
CA ALA A 206 -11.01 -4.00 -12.11
C ALA A 206 -10.72 -2.65 -11.44
N ILE A 207 -10.23 -1.71 -12.26
CA ILE A 207 -10.06 -0.31 -11.84
C ILE A 207 -11.46 0.28 -11.56
N ALA A 208 -11.62 0.93 -10.41
CA ALA A 208 -12.90 1.43 -9.92
C ALA A 208 -13.27 2.77 -10.56
N GLU A 209 -13.86 2.74 -11.76
CA GLU A 209 -14.21 3.95 -12.52
C GLU A 209 -15.14 4.90 -11.76
N ASN A 210 -16.09 4.37 -10.99
CA ASN A 210 -16.99 5.16 -10.15
C ASN A 210 -16.23 5.94 -9.07
N VAL A 211 -15.28 5.30 -8.38
CA VAL A 211 -14.46 5.94 -7.35
C VAL A 211 -13.52 6.97 -7.96
N ILE A 212 -12.94 6.66 -9.13
CA ILE A 212 -12.09 7.60 -9.88
C ILE A 212 -12.86 8.85 -10.27
N PHE A 213 -14.10 8.69 -10.75
CA PHE A 213 -14.97 9.81 -11.09
C PHE A 213 -15.28 10.69 -9.86
N GLU A 214 -15.61 10.09 -8.72
CA GLU A 214 -15.87 10.83 -7.48
C GLU A 214 -14.62 11.55 -6.98
N LEU A 215 -13.47 10.88 -6.98
CA LEU A 215 -12.19 11.47 -6.58
C LEU A 215 -11.79 12.66 -7.46
N ARG A 216 -12.03 12.59 -8.78
CA ARG A 216 -11.84 13.73 -9.70
C ARG A 216 -12.70 14.93 -9.30
N ASN A 217 -13.96 14.71 -8.93
CA ASN A 217 -14.84 15.79 -8.51
C ASN A 217 -14.33 16.46 -7.22
N LEU A 218 -13.89 15.66 -6.23
CA LEU A 218 -13.33 16.15 -4.97
C LEU A 218 -12.01 16.94 -5.12
N LEU A 219 -11.27 16.67 -6.19
CA LEU A 219 -10.06 17.39 -6.57
C LEU A 219 -10.34 18.65 -7.40
N SER A 220 -11.50 18.71 -8.06
CA SER A 220 -11.91 19.84 -8.92
C SER A 220 -12.59 20.97 -8.14
N THR A 221 -13.20 20.66 -6.99
CA THR A 221 -13.63 21.67 -6.00
C THR A 221 -12.41 22.25 -5.29
N LYS A 222 -11.77 23.24 -5.94
CA LYS A 222 -10.80 24.15 -5.33
C LYS A 222 -11.48 25.19 -4.46
#